data_AF-A0A6I9N0D3-F1
#
_entry.id   AF-A0A6I9N0D3-F1
#
_cell.length_a   1.000
_cell.length_b   1.000
_cell.length_c   1.000
_cell.angle_alpha   90.00
_cell.angle_beta   90.00
_cell.angle_gamma   90.00
#
_symmetry.space_group_name_H-M   'P 1'
#
loop_
_entity.id
_entity.type
_entity.pdbx_description
1 polymer ?
#
loop_
_entity_poly.entity_id
_entity_poly.type
_entity_poly.pdbx_seq_one_letter_code
_entity_poly.pdbx_strand_id
1 'polypeptide(L)'
;MIVLLLLGAFLCMGLAEQRYDVEYGDSLNLWVPRKPKSFEFTRKFSPNVTILWKWGEPLTSLDERRKYMGIFFEMYNLTQKDMGIYRFRGKEQKELSTYTIEVKAKTKSFHKSPGKHLRFSAKLEPNFCNVYFFPEGTLRRRMSEVAIVRRGKLQRHLDELGLVGFDLNEPCEIYIEAIQNTYRGRYEFRDENNDTALEVYLHVADPTIRTSELKVGAQLSFNFDLEPNDCNIHFFGEPSFDIVRHGKLKRHLYENDCIGFELIKPCGILKEDLQMSCQGRYEIRDQDGDTALVMILEMEGAAAVKAAPPKTRHLSLKLLGLMCHTKSTTLSLFDCSQIKSASPLGPLTALSLLLRPPTR
;
A
#
# COMPACT_ATOMS: atom_id res chain seq x y z
N MET A 1 36.45 -56.24 -6.95
CA MET A 1 35.75 -55.19 -7.72
C MET A 1 34.87 -54.28 -6.87
N ILE A 2 34.02 -54.81 -5.97
CA ILE A 2 33.14 -53.97 -5.12
C ILE A 2 33.92 -53.07 -4.15
N VAL A 3 35.06 -53.54 -3.62
CA VAL A 3 35.93 -52.75 -2.71
C VAL A 3 36.63 -51.58 -3.44
N LEU A 4 36.98 -51.75 -4.72
CA LEU A 4 37.56 -50.69 -5.55
C LEU A 4 36.54 -49.61 -5.93
N LEU A 5 35.27 -49.99 -6.09
CA LEU A 5 34.16 -49.05 -6.33
C LEU A 5 33.80 -48.25 -5.07
N LEU A 6 33.90 -48.85 -3.88
CA LEU A 6 33.70 -48.16 -2.60
C LEU A 6 34.85 -47.17 -2.27
N LEU A 7 36.10 -47.52 -2.61
CA LEU A 7 37.25 -46.60 -2.48
C LEU A 7 37.21 -45.44 -3.49
N GLY A 8 36.65 -45.66 -4.70
CA GLY A 8 36.44 -44.62 -5.71
C GLY A 8 35.39 -43.57 -5.28
N ALA A 9 34.36 -43.97 -4.53
CA ALA A 9 33.33 -43.05 -4.03
C ALA A 9 33.87 -42.08 -2.96
N PHE A 10 34.85 -42.48 -2.14
CA PHE A 10 35.49 -41.59 -1.16
C PHE A 10 36.45 -40.57 -1.79
N LEU A 11 37.01 -40.87 -2.97
CA LEU A 11 37.88 -39.95 -3.72
C LEU A 11 37.12 -38.87 -4.50
N CYS A 12 35.81 -39.05 -4.70
CA CYS A 12 34.94 -38.07 -5.36
C CYS A 12 34.25 -37.08 -4.39
N MET A 13 34.50 -37.17 -3.08
CA MET A 13 34.21 -36.06 -2.17
C MET A 13 35.27 -34.97 -2.36
N GLY A 14 35.23 -34.32 -3.52
CA GLY A 14 35.96 -33.09 -3.78
C GLY A 14 35.66 -32.10 -2.66
N LEU A 15 36.68 -31.29 -2.32
CA LEU A 15 36.61 -30.20 -1.34
C LEU A 15 35.26 -29.48 -1.47
N ALA A 16 34.32 -29.80 -0.59
CA ALA A 16 32.98 -29.23 -0.65
C ALA A 16 33.14 -27.73 -0.40
N GLU A 17 32.86 -26.93 -1.43
CA GLU A 17 32.78 -25.47 -1.31
C GLU A 17 31.73 -25.14 -0.26
N GLN A 18 32.15 -24.52 0.85
CA GLN A 18 31.23 -24.17 1.93
C GLN A 18 30.62 -22.81 1.61
N ARG A 19 29.28 -22.74 1.61
CA ARG A 19 28.54 -21.52 1.32
C ARG A 19 27.85 -21.01 2.59
N TYR A 20 28.00 -19.72 2.85
CA TYR A 20 27.38 -19.05 3.98
C TYR A 20 26.54 -17.87 3.48
N ASP A 21 25.24 -17.93 3.79
CA ASP A 21 24.33 -16.80 3.69
C ASP A 21 24.19 -16.19 5.07
N VAL A 22 24.60 -14.93 5.22
CA VAL A 22 24.56 -14.21 6.51
C VAL A 22 23.89 -12.86 6.33
N GLU A 23 23.29 -12.33 7.39
CA GLU A 23 22.64 -11.03 7.32
C GLU A 23 23.63 -9.89 7.58
N TYR A 24 23.32 -8.71 7.07
CA TYR A 24 24.10 -7.50 7.30
C TYR A 24 24.27 -7.23 8.80
N GLY A 25 25.52 -6.95 9.19
CA GLY A 25 25.93 -6.67 10.56
C GLY A 25 26.16 -7.92 11.41
N ASP A 26 25.91 -9.12 10.90
CA ASP A 26 26.18 -10.36 11.64
C ASP A 26 27.68 -10.68 11.68
N SER A 27 28.03 -11.69 12.46
CA SER A 27 29.39 -12.21 12.59
C SER A 27 29.47 -13.64 12.08
N LEU A 28 30.62 -14.02 11.51
CA LEU A 28 30.85 -15.34 10.95
C LEU A 28 32.23 -15.85 11.32
N ASN A 29 32.28 -17.13 11.69
CA ASN A 29 33.52 -17.82 12.03
C ASN A 29 33.84 -18.86 10.96
N LEU A 30 34.98 -18.71 10.32
CA LEU A 30 35.50 -19.66 9.34
C LEU A 30 36.49 -20.61 10.02
N TRP A 31 36.39 -21.90 9.73
CA TRP A 31 37.36 -22.86 10.24
C TRP A 31 38.69 -22.72 9.50
N VAL A 32 39.79 -22.68 10.27
CA VAL A 32 41.12 -22.57 9.70
C VAL A 32 41.71 -23.97 9.52
N PRO A 33 42.05 -24.38 8.28
CA PRO A 33 42.64 -25.69 8.04
C PRO A 33 44.04 -25.80 8.64
N ARG A 34 44.49 -27.03 8.90
CA ARG A 34 45.83 -27.27 9.48
C ARG A 34 46.94 -26.79 8.55
N LYS A 35 47.89 -26.04 9.13
CA LYS A 35 49.11 -25.54 8.46
C LYS A 35 48.84 -24.73 7.17
N PRO A 36 48.00 -23.68 7.22
CA PRO A 36 47.80 -22.81 6.07
C PRO A 36 49.07 -21.98 5.82
N LYS A 37 49.31 -21.64 4.56
CA LYS A 37 50.43 -20.80 4.10
C LYS A 37 49.98 -19.41 3.68
N SER A 38 48.76 -19.27 3.15
CA SER A 38 48.12 -17.97 2.93
C SER A 38 46.61 -18.07 3.05
N PHE A 39 45.99 -16.90 3.25
CA PHE A 39 44.55 -16.72 3.23
C PHE A 39 44.19 -15.60 2.25
N GLU A 40 43.38 -15.94 1.25
CA GLU A 40 43.07 -15.11 0.10
C GLU A 40 41.59 -14.76 0.07
N PHE A 41 41.26 -13.55 -0.38
CA PHE A 41 39.90 -13.08 -0.60
C PHE A 41 39.76 -12.55 -2.02
N THR A 42 38.76 -13.06 -2.73
CA THR A 42 38.31 -12.55 -4.03
C THR A 42 36.92 -11.97 -3.84
N ARG A 43 36.81 -10.64 -3.92
CA ARG A 43 35.52 -9.96 -3.75
C ARG A 43 34.56 -10.37 -4.87
N LYS A 44 33.27 -10.50 -4.53
CA LYS A 44 32.20 -10.69 -5.52
C LYS A 44 32.27 -9.56 -6.57
N PHE A 45 32.22 -9.94 -7.85
CA PHE A 45 32.33 -9.03 -9.01
C PHE A 45 33.70 -8.35 -9.22
N SER A 46 34.74 -8.74 -8.48
CA SER A 46 36.11 -8.29 -8.76
C SER A 46 37.00 -9.50 -9.09
N PRO A 47 37.83 -9.41 -10.15
CA PRO A 47 38.82 -10.46 -10.43
C PRO A 47 40.05 -10.36 -9.50
N ASN A 48 40.19 -9.27 -8.74
CA ASN A 48 41.38 -9.02 -7.93
C ASN A 48 41.40 -9.91 -6.69
N VAL A 49 42.53 -10.57 -6.49
CA VAL A 49 42.80 -11.38 -5.29
C VAL A 49 43.52 -10.50 -4.26
N THR A 50 42.93 -10.38 -3.08
CA THR A 50 43.54 -9.72 -1.92
C THR A 50 44.10 -10.79 -0.99
N ILE A 51 45.36 -10.67 -0.61
CA ILE A 51 45.95 -11.57 0.38
C ILE A 51 45.68 -10.98 1.76
N LEU A 52 44.81 -11.63 2.52
CA LEU A 52 44.44 -11.19 3.87
C LEU A 52 45.54 -11.50 4.88
N TRP A 53 46.25 -12.61 4.69
CA TRP A 53 47.32 -13.05 5.59
C TRP A 53 48.27 -14.06 4.91
N LYS A 54 49.54 -14.08 5.33
CA LYS A 54 50.56 -15.05 4.94
C LYS A 54 51.32 -15.59 6.15
N TRP A 55 51.73 -16.85 6.05
CA TRP A 55 52.57 -17.49 7.07
C TRP A 55 53.89 -16.75 7.26
N GLY A 56 54.20 -16.41 8.53
CA GLY A 56 55.45 -15.72 8.90
C GLY A 56 55.39 -14.20 8.80
N GLU A 57 54.30 -13.63 8.28
CA GLU A 57 54.03 -12.20 8.33
C GLU A 57 53.17 -11.87 9.56
N PRO A 58 53.45 -10.75 10.27
CA PRO A 58 52.57 -10.29 11.33
C PRO A 58 51.17 -10.01 10.78
N LEU A 59 50.14 -10.23 11.60
CA LEU A 59 48.72 -10.03 11.26
C LEU A 59 48.34 -8.54 11.06
N THR A 60 49.31 -7.69 10.75
CA THR A 60 49.22 -6.23 10.60
C THR A 60 48.28 -5.75 9.49
N SER A 61 47.72 -6.65 8.68
CA SER A 61 46.79 -6.35 7.59
C SER A 61 45.32 -6.60 7.91
N LEU A 62 44.97 -7.12 9.10
CA LEU A 62 43.58 -7.34 9.49
C LEU A 62 43.06 -6.11 10.24
N ASP A 63 41.94 -5.56 9.76
CA ASP A 63 41.21 -4.51 10.46
C ASP A 63 40.60 -5.02 11.78
N GLU A 64 40.06 -4.11 12.60
CA GLU A 64 39.45 -4.47 13.89
C GLU A 64 38.26 -5.45 13.75
N ARG A 65 37.67 -5.55 12.55
CA ARG A 65 36.53 -6.40 12.23
C ARG A 65 36.92 -7.84 11.90
N ARG A 66 38.22 -8.14 11.74
CA ARG A 66 38.69 -9.48 11.35
C ARG A 66 39.78 -9.96 12.28
N LYS A 67 39.59 -11.14 12.88
CA LYS A 67 40.51 -11.68 13.88
C LYS A 67 40.87 -13.12 13.57
N TYR A 68 42.16 -13.41 13.56
CA TYR A 68 42.66 -14.77 13.48
C TYR A 68 42.83 -15.35 14.88
N MET A 69 42.09 -16.41 15.19
CA MET A 69 42.05 -17.06 16.51
C MET A 69 42.53 -18.52 16.43
N GLY A 70 43.63 -18.77 15.72
CA GLY A 70 44.26 -20.08 15.62
C GLY A 70 43.46 -21.08 14.79
N ILE A 71 42.40 -21.64 15.38
CA ILE A 71 41.51 -22.62 14.72
C ILE A 71 40.31 -21.97 14.01
N PHE A 72 40.03 -20.70 14.30
CA PHE A 72 38.97 -19.93 13.64
C PHE A 72 39.51 -18.61 13.09
N PHE A 73 38.87 -18.13 12.03
CA PHE A 73 38.98 -16.78 11.54
C PHE A 73 37.62 -16.12 11.73
N GLU A 74 37.54 -15.13 12.61
CA GLU A 74 36.30 -14.46 12.98
C GLU A 74 36.17 -13.14 12.20
N MET A 75 34.97 -12.91 11.70
CA MET A 75 34.58 -11.71 10.97
C MET A 75 33.38 -11.08 11.65
N TYR A 76 33.45 -9.78 11.93
CA TYR A 76 32.43 -9.02 12.65
C TYR A 76 31.81 -7.94 11.77
N ASN A 77 30.55 -7.59 12.08
CA ASN A 77 29.78 -6.54 11.41
C ASN A 77 29.81 -6.66 9.89
N LEU A 78 29.54 -7.84 9.34
CA LEU A 78 29.66 -8.12 7.90
C LEU A 78 28.80 -7.18 7.05
N THR A 79 29.36 -6.67 5.96
CA THR A 79 28.64 -5.86 4.96
C THR A 79 28.75 -6.49 3.57
N GLN A 80 28.06 -5.95 2.57
CA GLN A 80 28.07 -6.52 1.22
C GLN A 80 29.46 -6.43 0.56
N LYS A 81 30.34 -5.53 1.04
CA LYS A 81 31.77 -5.49 0.64
C LYS A 81 32.57 -6.74 1.01
N ASP A 82 32.11 -7.50 2.01
CA ASP A 82 32.73 -8.75 2.47
C ASP A 82 32.29 -9.96 1.65
N MET A 83 31.33 -9.77 0.73
CA MET A 83 30.86 -10.83 -0.16
C MET A 83 31.97 -11.28 -1.12
N GLY A 84 32.07 -12.59 -1.31
CA GLY A 84 33.04 -13.16 -2.22
C GLY A 84 33.52 -14.53 -1.79
N ILE A 85 34.70 -14.89 -2.31
CA ILE A 85 35.29 -16.21 -2.11
C ILE A 85 36.56 -16.07 -1.27
N TYR A 86 36.62 -16.81 -0.19
CA TYR A 86 37.73 -16.88 0.75
C TYR A 86 38.42 -18.23 0.61
N ARG A 87 39.73 -18.24 0.42
CA ARG A 87 40.51 -19.45 0.15
C ARG A 87 41.70 -19.56 1.07
N PHE A 88 41.82 -20.69 1.75
CA PHE A 88 43.05 -21.04 2.44
C PHE A 88 43.93 -21.87 1.52
N ARG A 89 45.19 -21.44 1.37
CA ARG A 89 46.20 -22.13 0.56
C ARG A 89 47.24 -22.78 1.47
N GLY A 90 47.69 -23.96 1.09
CA GLY A 90 48.76 -24.70 1.72
C GLY A 90 50.09 -24.51 1.00
N LYS A 91 51.02 -25.44 1.22
CA LYS A 91 52.30 -25.47 0.48
C LYS A 91 52.02 -25.62 -1.03
N GLU A 92 52.87 -25.01 -1.86
CA GLU A 92 52.77 -25.08 -3.32
C GLU A 92 51.41 -24.59 -3.87
N GLN A 93 50.77 -23.62 -3.18
CA GLN A 93 49.47 -23.04 -3.56
C GLN A 93 48.31 -24.06 -3.63
N LYS A 94 48.47 -25.23 -3.00
CA LYS A 94 47.40 -26.22 -2.89
C LYS A 94 46.21 -25.62 -2.15
N GLU A 95 45.02 -25.70 -2.73
CA GLU A 95 43.79 -25.31 -2.04
C GLU A 95 43.50 -26.25 -0.86
N LEU A 96 43.30 -25.69 0.33
CA LEU A 96 42.96 -26.45 1.54
C LEU A 96 41.47 -26.37 1.86
N SER A 97 40.88 -25.20 1.69
CA SER A 97 39.45 -24.96 1.90
C SER A 97 39.01 -23.69 1.18
N THR A 98 37.76 -23.69 0.75
CA THR A 98 37.14 -22.58 0.03
C THR A 98 35.77 -22.29 0.62
N TYR A 99 35.54 -21.02 0.89
CA TYR A 99 34.32 -20.47 1.49
C TYR A 99 33.74 -19.41 0.59
N THR A 100 32.47 -19.51 0.25
CA THR A 100 31.73 -18.47 -0.47
C THR A 100 30.78 -17.81 0.51
N ILE A 101 30.93 -16.50 0.71
CA ILE A 101 30.15 -15.71 1.66
C ILE A 101 29.24 -14.78 0.86
N GLU A 102 27.95 -14.86 1.14
CA GLU A 102 26.92 -13.95 0.65
C GLU A 102 26.28 -13.22 1.83
N VAL A 103 26.32 -11.89 1.79
CA VAL A 103 25.77 -11.02 2.84
C VAL A 103 24.49 -10.40 2.29
N LYS A 104 23.37 -10.66 2.96
CA LYS A 104 22.04 -10.20 2.56
C LYS A 104 21.55 -9.11 3.51
N ALA A 105 20.76 -8.18 3.00
CA ALA A 105 20.08 -7.22 3.86
C ALA A 105 19.11 -7.95 4.80
N LYS A 106 18.88 -7.41 5.99
CA LYS A 106 17.78 -7.88 6.86
C LYS A 106 16.47 -7.51 6.19
N THR A 107 15.45 -8.36 6.30
CA THR A 107 14.14 -8.09 5.68
C THR A 107 13.05 -8.01 6.72
N LYS A 108 12.18 -7.01 6.61
CA LYS A 108 10.94 -6.90 7.39
C LYS A 108 9.76 -6.66 6.45
N SER A 109 8.62 -7.26 6.76
CA SER A 109 7.37 -7.01 6.05
C SER A 109 6.27 -6.62 7.03
N PHE A 110 5.50 -5.60 6.68
CA PHE A 110 4.40 -5.08 7.48
C PHE A 110 3.12 -5.03 6.65
N HIS A 111 2.02 -5.48 7.25
CA HIS A 111 0.67 -5.32 6.72
C HIS A 111 -0.10 -4.38 7.64
N LYS A 112 -0.52 -3.22 7.13
CA LYS A 112 -1.13 -2.17 7.94
C LYS A 112 -2.36 -1.58 7.26
N SER A 113 -3.39 -1.29 8.04
CA SER A 113 -4.52 -0.49 7.56
C SER A 113 -4.15 1.00 7.55
N PRO A 114 -4.80 1.83 6.73
CA PRO A 114 -4.59 3.26 6.76
C PRO A 114 -4.87 3.86 8.16
N GLY A 115 -4.24 4.98 8.49
CA GLY A 115 -4.35 5.68 9.77
C GLY A 115 -3.61 5.01 10.95
N LYS A 116 -2.97 3.85 10.75
CA LYS A 116 -2.16 3.22 11.80
C LYS A 116 -0.74 3.77 11.79
N HIS A 117 -0.14 3.90 12.97
CA HIS A 117 1.28 4.22 13.10
C HIS A 117 2.17 3.01 12.78
N LEU A 118 3.41 3.30 12.38
CA LEU A 118 4.45 2.30 12.14
C LEU A 118 5.82 2.89 12.41
N ARG A 119 6.71 2.06 12.96
CA ARG A 119 8.13 2.37 13.09
C ARG A 119 8.98 1.22 12.60
N PHE A 120 10.11 1.54 12.00
CA PHE A 120 11.14 0.56 11.67
C PHE A 120 12.50 1.24 11.64
N SER A 121 13.50 0.53 12.16
CA SER A 121 14.84 1.05 12.38
C SER A 121 15.91 0.08 11.87
N ALA A 122 16.99 0.64 11.34
CA ALA A 122 18.24 -0.06 11.08
C ALA A 122 19.30 0.37 12.10
N LYS A 123 20.17 -0.56 12.51
CA LYS A 123 21.32 -0.25 13.37
C LYS A 123 22.46 0.31 12.54
N LEU A 124 22.28 1.53 12.03
CA LEU A 124 23.29 2.27 11.30
C LEU A 124 23.77 3.44 12.13
N GLU A 125 25.01 3.86 11.91
CA GLU A 125 25.53 5.09 12.49
C GLU A 125 24.71 6.28 11.97
N PRO A 126 24.30 7.24 12.83
CA PRO A 126 23.34 8.27 12.43
C PRO A 126 23.74 9.05 11.17
N ASN A 127 25.02 9.44 11.06
CA ASN A 127 25.53 10.20 9.91
C ASN A 127 25.66 9.36 8.63
N PHE A 128 25.57 8.03 8.73
CA PHE A 128 25.67 7.09 7.62
C PHE A 128 24.30 6.51 7.21
N CYS A 129 23.25 6.87 7.93
CA CYS A 129 21.88 6.51 7.62
C CYS A 129 21.40 7.15 6.32
N ASN A 130 21.11 6.34 5.31
CA ASN A 130 20.40 6.74 4.10
C ASN A 130 19.16 5.86 3.94
N VAL A 131 18.00 6.47 3.67
CA VAL A 131 16.74 5.73 3.51
C VAL A 131 16.14 6.09 2.16
N TYR A 132 15.90 5.08 1.35
CA TYR A 132 15.31 5.18 0.02
C TYR A 132 13.96 4.47 -0.02
N PHE A 133 12.99 5.07 -0.68
CA PHE A 133 11.64 4.53 -0.86
C PHE A 133 11.34 4.27 -2.32
N PHE A 134 10.76 3.10 -2.58
CA PHE A 134 10.39 2.57 -3.87
C PHE A 134 8.86 2.37 -3.85
N PRO A 135 8.07 3.36 -4.30
CA PRO A 135 6.61 3.30 -4.22
C PRO A 135 6.04 2.22 -5.15
N GLU A 136 4.96 1.57 -4.71
CA GLU A 136 4.18 0.63 -5.53
C GLU A 136 2.84 1.26 -5.93
N GLY A 137 2.49 1.26 -7.23
CA GLY A 137 1.19 1.77 -7.71
C GLY A 137 1.18 2.28 -9.15
N THR A 138 -0.02 2.49 -9.71
CA THR A 138 -0.24 2.85 -11.13
C THR A 138 -0.07 4.33 -11.45
N LEU A 139 -0.27 5.24 -10.47
CA LEU A 139 -0.22 6.69 -10.69
C LEU A 139 1.20 7.28 -10.60
N ARG A 140 2.17 6.57 -10.02
CA ARG A 140 3.54 7.09 -9.77
C ARG A 140 4.64 6.39 -10.59
N ARG A 141 4.32 5.87 -11.79
CA ARG A 141 5.25 5.24 -12.75
C ARG A 141 6.50 6.06 -13.14
N ARG A 142 6.65 7.31 -12.68
CA ARG A 142 7.84 8.17 -12.92
C ARG A 142 8.82 8.24 -11.76
N MET A 143 8.47 7.79 -10.55
CA MET A 143 9.38 7.81 -9.41
C MET A 143 9.86 6.40 -9.11
N SER A 144 11.04 6.04 -9.63
CA SER A 144 11.63 4.73 -9.36
C SER A 144 12.26 4.64 -7.96
N GLU A 145 12.72 5.77 -7.41
CA GLU A 145 13.43 5.84 -6.14
C GLU A 145 13.28 7.26 -5.56
N VAL A 146 12.93 7.36 -4.28
CA VAL A 146 12.84 8.61 -3.52
C VAL A 146 13.77 8.53 -2.32
N ALA A 147 14.69 9.50 -2.19
CA ALA A 147 15.51 9.57 -0.99
C ALA A 147 14.73 10.26 0.14
N ILE A 148 14.33 9.50 1.17
CA ILE A 148 13.65 10.02 2.35
C ILE A 148 14.66 10.61 3.33
N VAL A 149 15.78 9.90 3.54
CA VAL A 149 16.85 10.33 4.46
C VAL A 149 18.18 10.26 3.72
N ARG A 150 19.02 11.30 3.89
CA ARG A 150 20.41 11.29 3.44
C ARG A 150 21.32 11.74 4.57
N ARG A 151 22.35 10.94 4.85
CA ARG A 151 23.35 11.21 5.91
C ARG A 151 22.71 11.62 7.25
N GLY A 152 21.70 10.85 7.66
CA GLY A 152 20.97 11.09 8.91
C GLY A 152 20.04 12.29 8.92
N LYS A 153 19.69 12.86 7.76
CA LYS A 153 18.78 14.00 7.65
C LYS A 153 17.58 13.70 6.77
N LEU A 154 16.38 13.91 7.31
CA LEU A 154 15.13 13.86 6.55
C LEU A 154 15.16 14.91 5.42
N GLN A 155 14.76 14.51 4.22
CA GLN A 155 14.77 15.40 3.05
C GLN A 155 13.55 16.34 3.06
N ARG A 156 13.75 17.59 2.63
CA ARG A 156 12.71 18.65 2.68
C ARG A 156 11.71 18.62 1.53
N HIS A 157 12.05 17.99 0.42
CA HIS A 157 11.23 17.98 -0.79
C HIS A 157 10.17 16.87 -0.78
N LEU A 158 9.98 16.17 0.35
CA LEU A 158 9.02 15.07 0.43
C LEU A 158 7.57 15.58 0.35
N ASP A 159 7.30 16.77 0.86
CA ASP A 159 5.99 17.43 0.76
C ASP A 159 5.60 17.68 -0.70
N GLU A 160 6.56 18.10 -1.54
CA GLU A 160 6.34 18.31 -2.99
C GLU A 160 5.97 17.00 -3.73
N LEU A 161 6.28 15.86 -3.11
CA LEU A 161 6.00 14.53 -3.61
C LEU A 161 4.77 13.88 -2.95
N GLY A 162 4.02 14.64 -2.13
CA GLY A 162 2.89 14.10 -1.36
C GLY A 162 3.31 13.00 -0.39
N LEU A 163 4.55 13.05 0.11
CA LEU A 163 5.12 12.10 1.06
C LEU A 163 5.34 12.84 2.39
N VAL A 164 4.24 13.17 3.08
CA VAL A 164 4.26 13.90 4.35
C VAL A 164 4.34 12.94 5.55
N GLY A 165 4.42 13.44 6.77
CA GLY A 165 4.24 12.60 7.98
C GLY A 165 5.35 11.57 8.29
N PHE A 166 6.56 11.75 7.76
CA PHE A 166 7.75 10.98 8.17
C PHE A 166 8.52 11.71 9.27
N ASP A 167 8.76 11.02 10.38
CA ASP A 167 9.72 11.44 11.41
C ASP A 167 10.97 10.56 11.36
N LEU A 168 12.12 11.20 11.58
CA LEU A 168 13.41 10.52 11.70
C LEU A 168 13.89 10.58 13.15
N ASN A 169 13.90 9.42 13.81
CA ASN A 169 14.41 9.25 15.16
C ASN A 169 15.82 8.63 15.14
N GLU A 170 16.64 8.95 16.15
CA GLU A 170 17.97 8.37 16.29
C GLU A 170 17.92 6.87 16.70
N PRO A 171 18.86 6.03 16.23
CA PRO A 171 19.98 6.38 15.35
C PRO A 171 19.63 6.42 13.85
N CYS A 172 18.67 5.61 13.39
CA CYS A 172 18.22 5.54 11.99
C CYS A 172 16.86 4.83 11.95
N GLU A 173 15.86 5.45 12.57
CA GLU A 173 14.49 4.96 12.66
C GLU A 173 13.54 5.89 11.90
N ILE A 174 12.72 5.30 11.03
CA ILE A 174 11.59 5.99 10.42
C ILE A 174 10.35 5.71 11.26
N TYR A 175 9.66 6.78 11.66
CA TYR A 175 8.34 6.74 12.25
C TYR A 175 7.32 7.38 11.31
N ILE A 176 6.17 6.73 11.17
CA ILE A 176 5.02 7.19 10.40
C ILE A 176 3.85 7.20 11.37
N GLU A 177 3.26 8.38 11.60
CA GLU A 177 2.16 8.54 12.56
C GLU A 177 0.86 7.93 12.03
N ALA A 178 0.50 8.23 10.78
CA ALA A 178 -0.71 7.74 10.14
C ALA A 178 -0.40 7.19 8.74
N ILE A 179 -0.42 5.86 8.58
CA ILE A 179 -0.16 5.22 7.29
C ILE A 179 -1.21 5.63 6.25
N GLN A 180 -0.73 6.00 5.07
CA GLN A 180 -1.54 6.22 3.87
C GLN A 180 -1.20 5.17 2.81
N ASN A 181 -2.08 5.01 1.81
CA ASN A 181 -1.83 4.07 0.71
C ASN A 181 -0.58 4.46 -0.11
N THR A 182 -0.26 5.76 -0.15
CA THR A 182 0.91 6.34 -0.80
C THR A 182 2.25 5.83 -0.22
N TYR A 183 2.25 5.34 1.03
CA TYR A 183 3.43 4.77 1.68
C TYR A 183 3.65 3.29 1.33
N ARG A 184 2.75 2.69 0.56
CA ARG A 184 2.89 1.31 0.08
C ARG A 184 4.12 1.19 -0.80
N GLY A 185 4.94 0.19 -0.51
CA GLY A 185 6.11 -0.14 -1.31
C GLY A 185 7.26 -0.63 -0.46
N ARG A 186 8.47 -0.47 -1.01
CA ARG A 186 9.70 -0.99 -0.41
C ARG A 186 10.59 0.16 0.06
N TYR A 187 11.17 0.01 1.24
CA TYR A 187 12.13 0.94 1.82
C TYR A 187 13.47 0.22 1.97
N GLU A 188 14.55 0.91 1.63
CA GLU A 188 15.91 0.42 1.80
C GLU A 188 16.70 1.36 2.71
N PHE A 189 17.25 0.81 3.79
CA PHE A 189 18.19 1.48 4.68
C PHE A 189 19.60 1.11 4.22
N ARG A 190 20.35 2.09 3.74
CA ARG A 190 21.68 1.92 3.21
C ARG A 190 22.70 2.67 4.04
N ASP A 191 23.88 2.07 4.20
CA ASP A 191 25.01 2.71 4.86
C ASP A 191 25.69 3.75 3.95
N GLU A 192 26.80 4.33 4.42
CA GLU A 192 27.63 5.29 3.68
C GLU A 192 28.18 4.76 2.34
N ASN A 193 28.28 3.44 2.21
CA ASN A 193 28.84 2.75 1.07
C ASN A 193 27.76 2.28 0.10
N ASN A 194 26.51 2.63 0.37
CA ASN A 194 25.33 2.17 -0.36
C ASN A 194 25.11 0.65 -0.25
N ASP A 195 25.66 -0.01 0.79
CA ASP A 195 25.29 -1.38 1.13
C ASP A 195 23.94 -1.36 1.87
N THR A 196 23.00 -2.23 1.47
CA THR A 196 21.66 -2.29 2.08
C THR A 196 21.71 -3.12 3.36
N ALA A 197 21.41 -2.47 4.49
CA ALA A 197 21.39 -3.09 5.82
C ALA A 197 20.01 -3.66 6.19
N LEU A 198 18.94 -2.96 5.79
CA LEU A 198 17.56 -3.36 6.04
C LEU A 198 16.68 -3.02 4.84
N GLU A 199 15.91 -4.01 4.38
CA GLU A 199 14.78 -3.84 3.47
C GLU A 199 13.47 -3.98 4.24
N VAL A 200 12.56 -3.02 4.03
CA VAL A 200 11.22 -3.03 4.62
C VAL A 200 10.19 -3.01 3.52
N TYR A 201 9.27 -3.97 3.53
CA TYR A 201 8.11 -4.02 2.66
C TYR A 201 6.88 -3.57 3.44
N LEU A 202 6.22 -2.51 2.98
CA LEU A 202 4.97 -2.04 3.56
C LEU A 202 3.81 -2.31 2.60
N HIS A 203 2.96 -3.23 3.02
CA HIS A 203 1.67 -3.49 2.40
C HIS A 203 0.58 -2.74 3.16
N VAL A 204 -0.17 -1.90 2.44
CA VAL A 204 -1.29 -1.16 3.02
C VAL A 204 -2.59 -1.87 2.63
N ALA A 205 -3.45 -2.18 3.59
CA ALA A 205 -4.72 -2.85 3.35
C ALA A 205 -5.69 -1.95 2.57
N ASP A 206 -6.59 -2.58 1.82
CA ASP A 206 -7.68 -1.90 1.10
C ASP A 206 -8.57 -1.07 2.05
N PRO A 207 -9.30 -0.06 1.53
CA PRO A 207 -10.14 0.82 2.33
C PRO A 207 -11.06 0.07 3.28
N THR A 208 -11.23 0.61 4.48
CA THR A 208 -12.22 0.07 5.42
C THR A 208 -13.62 0.35 4.86
N ILE A 209 -14.46 -0.68 4.74
CA ILE A 209 -15.86 -0.52 4.35
C ILE A 209 -16.72 -0.62 5.61
N ARG A 210 -17.55 0.40 5.84
CA ARG A 210 -18.60 0.40 6.86
C ARG A 210 -19.94 0.53 6.17
N THR A 211 -20.95 -0.12 6.74
CA THR A 211 -22.34 0.04 6.35
C THR A 211 -23.15 0.43 7.58
N SER A 212 -24.10 1.34 7.42
CA SER A 212 -25.00 1.76 8.49
C SER A 212 -26.41 1.90 7.93
N GLU A 213 -27.37 1.35 8.66
CA GLU A 213 -28.80 1.54 8.42
C GLU A 213 -29.32 2.53 9.46
N LEU A 214 -29.85 3.68 9.02
CA LEU A 214 -30.34 4.73 9.92
C LEU A 214 -31.71 5.27 9.47
N LYS A 215 -32.48 5.79 10.42
CA LYS A 215 -33.79 6.43 10.16
C LYS A 215 -33.66 7.91 9.85
N VAL A 216 -34.68 8.48 9.20
CA VAL A 216 -34.83 9.93 9.07
C VAL A 216 -34.84 10.59 10.45
N GLY A 217 -34.11 11.70 10.60
CA GLY A 217 -33.90 12.40 11.87
C GLY A 217 -32.79 11.82 12.74
N ALA A 218 -32.20 10.68 12.38
CA ALA A 218 -31.04 10.14 13.11
C ALA A 218 -29.77 10.97 12.86
N GLN A 219 -28.77 10.77 13.71
CA GLN A 219 -27.45 11.38 13.57
C GLN A 219 -26.51 10.41 12.84
N LEU A 220 -25.79 10.90 11.81
CA LEU A 220 -24.68 10.21 11.17
C LEU A 220 -23.37 10.79 11.68
N SER A 221 -22.46 9.94 12.14
CA SER A 221 -21.11 10.36 12.52
C SER A 221 -20.11 9.29 12.15
N PHE A 222 -19.10 9.68 11.38
CA PHE A 222 -17.95 8.82 11.13
C PHE A 222 -16.71 9.65 10.88
N ASN A 223 -15.57 9.11 11.32
CA ASN A 223 -14.26 9.68 11.07
C ASN A 223 -13.25 8.58 10.73
N PHE A 224 -12.11 9.01 10.22
CA PHE A 224 -10.94 8.21 9.96
C PHE A 224 -9.70 8.96 10.42
N ASP A 225 -8.72 8.21 10.92
CA ASP A 225 -7.46 8.77 11.41
C ASP A 225 -6.57 9.15 10.22
N LEU A 226 -6.74 10.40 9.76
CA LEU A 226 -6.05 10.97 8.61
C LEU A 226 -5.59 12.38 8.97
N GLU A 227 -4.46 12.80 8.42
CA GLU A 227 -3.94 14.15 8.66
C GLU A 227 -4.97 15.20 8.20
N PRO A 228 -5.26 16.25 9.00
CA PRO A 228 -6.36 17.17 8.71
C PRO A 228 -6.28 17.84 7.33
N ASN A 229 -5.08 18.20 6.86
CA ASN A 229 -4.90 18.85 5.57
C ASN A 229 -5.08 17.90 4.38
N ASP A 230 -4.97 16.59 4.61
CA ASP A 230 -5.10 15.55 3.58
C ASP A 230 -6.55 15.08 3.46
N CYS A 231 -7.41 15.49 4.38
CA CYS A 231 -8.79 15.05 4.48
C CYS A 231 -9.64 15.55 3.31
N ASN A 232 -10.11 14.63 2.47
CA ASN A 232 -11.10 14.86 1.44
C ASN A 232 -12.29 13.92 1.66
N ILE A 233 -13.51 14.44 1.68
CA ILE A 233 -14.72 13.64 1.90
C ILE A 233 -15.68 13.86 0.74
N HIS A 234 -15.98 12.79 0.01
CA HIS A 234 -16.87 12.81 -1.14
C HIS A 234 -18.15 12.02 -0.86
N PHE A 235 -19.28 12.53 -1.31
CA PHE A 235 -20.57 11.86 -1.25
C PHE A 235 -21.03 11.46 -2.66
N PHE A 236 -21.30 10.18 -2.84
CA PHE A 236 -21.85 9.55 -4.03
C PHE A 236 -23.33 9.24 -3.80
N GLY A 237 -24.16 10.29 -3.87
CA GLY A 237 -25.61 10.18 -3.99
C GLY A 237 -26.10 10.87 -5.26
N GLU A 238 -27.39 11.17 -5.30
CA GLU A 238 -28.02 11.94 -6.38
C GLU A 238 -28.46 13.30 -5.82
N PRO A 239 -27.67 14.38 -5.99
CA PRO A 239 -26.40 14.49 -6.72
C PRO A 239 -25.16 14.10 -5.90
N SER A 240 -24.05 13.83 -6.60
CA SER A 240 -22.74 13.56 -5.98
C SER A 240 -21.94 14.85 -5.81
N PHE A 241 -21.25 15.02 -4.68
CA PHE A 241 -20.49 16.24 -4.37
C PHE A 241 -19.39 16.05 -3.31
N ASP A 242 -18.40 16.95 -3.31
CA ASP A 242 -17.35 17.02 -2.28
C ASP A 242 -17.84 17.72 -1.01
N ILE A 243 -17.94 17.02 0.11
CA ILE A 243 -18.30 17.61 1.41
C ILE A 243 -17.10 18.33 2.04
N VAL A 244 -15.92 17.72 1.98
CA VAL A 244 -14.67 18.25 2.56
C VAL A 244 -13.58 18.20 1.51
N ARG A 245 -12.79 19.27 1.41
CA ARG A 245 -11.60 19.30 0.57
C ARG A 245 -10.44 19.97 1.28
N HIS A 246 -9.30 19.29 1.34
CA HIS A 246 -8.10 19.72 2.07
C HIS A 246 -8.42 20.17 3.51
N GLY A 247 -9.17 19.34 4.24
CA GLY A 247 -9.55 19.61 5.63
C GLY A 247 -10.57 20.74 5.82
N LYS A 248 -11.18 21.25 4.75
CA LYS A 248 -12.15 22.35 4.83
C LYS A 248 -13.49 21.92 4.27
N LEU A 249 -14.53 22.12 5.08
CA LEU A 249 -15.92 21.90 4.69
C LEU A 249 -16.28 22.80 3.50
N LYS A 250 -16.86 22.22 2.46
CA LYS A 250 -17.40 22.95 1.31
C LYS A 250 -18.79 23.47 1.65
N ARG A 251 -19.05 24.72 1.30
CA ARG A 251 -20.41 25.29 1.37
C ARG A 251 -21.15 24.91 0.10
N HIS A 252 -22.19 24.11 0.23
CA HIS A 252 -23.11 23.79 -0.86
C HIS A 252 -24.26 24.81 -0.87
N LEU A 253 -24.69 25.20 -2.08
CA LEU A 253 -25.62 26.32 -2.30
C LEU A 253 -27.04 25.87 -2.72
N TYR A 254 -27.35 24.57 -2.68
CA TYR A 254 -28.64 24.05 -3.12
C TYR A 254 -29.44 23.47 -1.95
N GLU A 255 -30.68 23.93 -1.80
CA GLU A 255 -31.59 23.58 -0.69
C GLU A 255 -32.08 22.12 -0.70
N ASN A 256 -31.89 21.37 -1.79
CA ASN A 256 -32.41 20.01 -1.95
C ASN A 256 -31.35 18.91 -1.75
N ASP A 257 -30.09 19.28 -1.49
CA ASP A 257 -28.99 18.33 -1.29
C ASP A 257 -28.90 17.91 0.19
N CYS A 258 -28.30 16.74 0.47
CA CYS A 258 -27.94 16.40 1.85
C CYS A 258 -26.87 17.40 2.35
N ILE A 259 -27.29 18.45 3.06
CA ILE A 259 -26.42 19.54 3.52
C ILE A 259 -26.42 19.67 5.05
N GLY A 260 -25.59 20.56 5.60
CA GLY A 260 -25.51 20.80 7.04
C GLY A 260 -24.61 19.81 7.77
N PHE A 261 -23.50 19.42 7.14
CA PHE A 261 -22.46 18.64 7.79
C PHE A 261 -21.58 19.53 8.67
N GLU A 262 -21.08 18.95 9.75
CA GLU A 262 -20.00 19.51 10.56
C GLU A 262 -18.75 18.67 10.36
N LEU A 263 -17.59 19.33 10.20
CA LEU A 263 -16.31 18.64 10.12
C LEU A 263 -15.86 18.26 11.55
N ILE A 264 -15.62 16.97 11.77
CA ILE A 264 -15.10 16.45 13.04
C ILE A 264 -13.67 15.93 12.87
N LYS A 265 -12.86 16.05 13.92
CA LYS A 265 -11.46 15.59 13.93
C LYS A 265 -11.35 14.07 14.13
N PRO A 266 -10.24 13.43 13.67
CA PRO A 266 -9.16 14.00 12.85
C PRO A 266 -9.59 14.29 11.40
N CYS A 267 -10.25 13.35 10.71
CA CYS A 267 -10.90 13.57 9.41
C CYS A 267 -12.26 12.85 9.37
N GLY A 268 -13.36 13.58 9.44
CA GLY A 268 -14.69 13.00 9.45
C GLY A 268 -15.82 14.01 9.38
N ILE A 269 -17.05 13.52 9.30
CA ILE A 269 -18.25 14.36 9.28
C ILE A 269 -19.27 13.91 10.32
N LEU A 270 -20.00 14.90 10.82
CA LEU A 270 -21.20 14.76 11.63
C LEU A 270 -22.37 15.38 10.87
N LYS A 271 -23.51 14.70 10.83
CA LYS A 271 -24.77 15.22 10.30
C LYS A 271 -25.88 14.91 11.30
N GLU A 272 -26.43 15.96 11.88
CA GLU A 272 -27.66 15.88 12.65
C GLU A 272 -28.86 15.86 11.70
N ASP A 273 -30.00 15.30 12.12
CA ASP A 273 -31.23 15.27 11.34
C ASP A 273 -31.05 14.74 9.91
N LEU A 274 -30.71 13.45 9.78
CA LEU A 274 -30.57 12.77 8.49
C LEU A 274 -31.86 12.85 7.66
N GLN A 275 -31.70 13.12 6.37
CA GLN A 275 -32.76 13.14 5.38
C GLN A 275 -32.61 11.98 4.40
N MET A 276 -33.68 11.62 3.68
CA MET A 276 -33.61 10.54 2.67
C MET A 276 -32.59 10.82 1.56
N SER A 277 -32.37 12.09 1.21
CA SER A 277 -31.36 12.54 0.25
C SER A 277 -29.93 12.26 0.68
N CYS A 278 -29.69 11.95 1.97
CA CYS A 278 -28.39 11.57 2.49
C CYS A 278 -28.04 10.09 2.23
N GLN A 279 -28.98 9.29 1.74
CA GLN A 279 -28.67 7.90 1.39
C GLN A 279 -27.61 7.85 0.29
N GLY A 280 -26.58 7.03 0.48
CA GLY A 280 -25.54 6.87 -0.52
C GLY A 280 -24.23 6.39 0.07
N ARG A 281 -23.19 6.50 -0.77
CA ARG A 281 -21.83 6.11 -0.41
C ARG A 281 -21.00 7.35 -0.11
N TYR A 282 -20.37 7.38 1.04
CA TYR A 282 -19.41 8.40 1.41
C TYR A 282 -18.00 7.81 1.36
N GLU A 283 -17.03 8.60 0.93
CA GLU A 283 -15.64 8.21 0.91
C GLU A 283 -14.78 9.25 1.59
N ILE A 284 -13.93 8.78 2.50
CA ILE A 284 -12.81 9.56 3.02
C ILE A 284 -11.59 9.20 2.19
N ARG A 285 -10.99 10.19 1.55
CA ARG A 285 -9.83 10.10 0.70
C ARG A 285 -8.71 10.99 1.23
N ASP A 286 -7.47 10.57 0.99
CA ASP A 286 -6.30 11.40 1.24
C ASP A 286 -6.07 12.43 0.11
N GLN A 287 -4.96 13.17 0.20
CA GLN A 287 -4.56 14.21 -0.75
C GLN A 287 -4.23 13.68 -2.16
N ASP A 288 -3.83 12.42 -2.26
CA ASP A 288 -3.52 11.75 -3.52
C ASP A 288 -4.76 11.09 -4.17
N GLY A 289 -5.89 11.11 -3.46
CA GLY A 289 -7.17 10.57 -3.91
C GLY A 289 -7.38 9.11 -3.56
N ASP A 290 -6.51 8.52 -2.76
CA ASP A 290 -6.66 7.14 -2.30
C ASP A 290 -7.74 7.07 -1.21
N THR A 291 -8.61 6.06 -1.31
CA THR A 291 -9.71 5.89 -0.37
C THR A 291 -9.22 5.19 0.90
N ALA A 292 -9.46 5.83 2.05
CA ALA A 292 -9.13 5.30 3.38
C ALA A 292 -10.35 4.61 4.04
N LEU A 293 -11.53 5.21 3.88
CA LEU A 293 -12.80 4.71 4.40
C LEU A 293 -13.91 4.87 3.35
N VAL A 294 -14.72 3.83 3.21
CA VAL A 294 -16.00 3.87 2.50
C VAL A 294 -17.11 3.66 3.53
N MET A 295 -18.05 4.60 3.62
CA MET A 295 -19.23 4.52 4.48
C MET A 295 -20.47 4.44 3.59
N ILE A 296 -21.14 3.30 3.59
CA ILE A 296 -22.42 3.09 2.91
C ILE A 296 -23.54 3.39 3.90
N LEU A 297 -24.34 4.41 3.63
CA LEU A 297 -25.52 4.75 4.40
C LEU A 297 -26.77 4.25 3.66
N GLU A 298 -27.52 3.38 4.32
CA GLU A 298 -28.84 2.94 3.89
C GLU A 298 -29.90 3.55 4.82
N MET A 299 -30.97 4.10 4.24
CA MET A 299 -32.04 4.71 5.03
C MET A 299 -33.15 3.70 5.30
N GLU A 300 -33.48 3.51 6.58
CA GLU A 300 -34.62 2.69 7.00
C GLU A 300 -35.92 3.30 6.44
N GLY A 301 -36.60 2.55 5.56
CA GLY A 301 -37.81 2.99 4.86
C GLY A 301 -37.66 3.05 3.33
N ALA A 302 -36.44 3.03 2.79
CA ALA A 302 -36.21 2.93 1.33
C ALA A 302 -36.67 1.57 0.74
N ALA A 303 -36.79 0.54 1.58
CA ALA A 303 -37.25 -0.81 1.19
C ALA A 303 -38.76 -0.92 0.88
N ALA A 304 -39.54 0.17 0.98
CA ALA A 304 -40.98 0.16 0.68
C ALA A 304 -41.34 0.45 -0.80
N VAL A 305 -40.38 0.42 -1.74
CA VAL A 305 -40.66 0.45 -3.19
C VAL A 305 -39.90 -0.67 -3.91
N LYS A 306 -40.04 -1.91 -3.42
CA LYS A 306 -39.87 -3.10 -4.26
C LYS A 306 -41.17 -3.91 -4.23
N ALA A 307 -41.91 -3.79 -5.32
CA ALA A 307 -42.97 -4.67 -5.79
C ALA A 307 -43.90 -5.30 -4.73
N ALA A 308 -44.90 -4.55 -4.27
CA ALA A 308 -46.15 -5.17 -3.89
C ALA A 308 -46.96 -5.47 -5.18
N PRO A 309 -47.47 -6.69 -5.39
CA PRO A 309 -48.36 -6.97 -6.51
C PRO A 309 -49.63 -6.10 -6.33
N PRO A 310 -50.21 -5.56 -7.41
CA PRO A 310 -51.37 -4.70 -7.29
C PRO A 310 -52.52 -5.50 -6.68
N LYS A 311 -52.98 -5.09 -5.49
CA LYS A 311 -54.29 -5.51 -4.99
C LYS A 311 -55.33 -4.95 -5.95
N THR A 312 -55.90 -5.82 -6.76
CA THR A 312 -57.05 -5.58 -7.61
C THR A 312 -58.18 -4.98 -6.78
N ARG A 313 -58.41 -3.67 -6.91
CA ARG A 313 -59.71 -3.05 -6.64
C ARG A 313 -60.46 -3.02 -7.96
N HIS A 314 -61.52 -3.83 -8.05
CA HIS A 314 -62.49 -3.74 -9.14
C HIS A 314 -63.13 -2.35 -9.12
N LEU A 315 -62.75 -1.51 -10.07
CA LEU A 315 -63.51 -0.34 -10.48
C LEU A 315 -64.20 -0.69 -11.80
N SER A 316 -65.48 -1.03 -11.71
CA SER A 316 -66.35 -1.23 -12.87
C SER A 316 -66.64 0.12 -13.52
N LEU A 317 -65.82 0.54 -14.49
CA LEU A 317 -66.22 1.58 -15.43
C LEU A 317 -67.13 0.95 -16.51
N LYS A 318 -68.43 1.25 -16.46
CA LYS A 318 -69.30 1.10 -17.63
C LYS A 318 -68.96 2.24 -18.61
N LEU A 319 -68.17 1.95 -19.64
CA LEU A 319 -68.11 2.78 -20.84
C LEU A 319 -69.00 2.15 -21.92
N LEU A 320 -70.08 2.86 -22.26
CA LEU A 320 -70.88 2.60 -23.44
C LEU A 320 -70.04 2.91 -24.69
N GLY A 321 -69.90 1.91 -25.57
CA GLY A 321 -69.65 2.10 -27.00
C GLY A 321 -68.30 2.69 -27.41
N LEU A 322 -67.25 1.86 -27.42
CA LEU A 322 -66.06 2.03 -28.25
C LEU A 322 -65.56 0.65 -28.68
N MET A 323 -65.67 0.33 -29.97
CA MET A 323 -65.09 -0.87 -30.56
C MET A 323 -63.70 -0.55 -31.11
N CYS A 324 -62.65 -1.09 -30.49
CA CYS A 324 -61.31 -1.12 -31.06
C CYS A 324 -60.86 -2.59 -31.15
N HIS A 325 -60.67 -3.08 -32.38
CA HIS A 325 -60.10 -4.40 -32.65
C HIS A 325 -58.58 -4.27 -32.74
N THR A 326 -57.84 -4.79 -31.76
CA THR A 326 -56.57 -5.54 -31.89
C THR A 326 -55.93 -5.79 -30.51
N LYS A 327 -55.30 -6.97 -30.35
CA LYS A 327 -54.62 -7.38 -29.11
C LYS A 327 -53.19 -6.82 -29.09
N SER A 328 -52.93 -5.79 -28.28
CA SER A 328 -51.57 -5.42 -27.85
C SER A 328 -51.62 -4.62 -26.54
N THR A 329 -50.60 -4.77 -25.69
CA THR A 329 -50.52 -4.30 -24.30
C THR A 329 -50.09 -2.83 -24.12
N THR A 330 -50.14 -2.02 -25.18
CA THR A 330 -49.81 -0.58 -25.14
C THR A 330 -50.85 0.23 -25.93
N LEU A 331 -51.57 1.13 -25.23
CA LEU A 331 -52.55 2.04 -25.83
C LEU A 331 -51.84 3.35 -26.23
N SER A 332 -51.57 3.49 -27.52
CA SER A 332 -51.17 4.76 -28.15
C SER A 332 -52.40 5.62 -28.41
N LEU A 333 -52.46 6.82 -27.85
CA LEU A 333 -53.57 7.77 -28.05
C LEU A 333 -53.56 8.46 -29.43
N PHE A 334 -52.72 8.02 -30.36
CA PHE A 334 -52.67 8.54 -31.74
C PHE A 334 -53.68 7.87 -32.70
N ASP A 335 -54.34 6.77 -32.31
CA ASP A 335 -55.27 6.03 -33.18
C ASP A 335 -56.76 6.26 -32.88
N CYS A 336 -57.12 7.23 -32.02
CA CYS A 336 -58.51 7.57 -31.74
C CYS A 336 -58.92 8.89 -32.39
N SER A 337 -59.76 8.81 -33.42
CA SER A 337 -60.34 9.99 -34.06
C SER A 337 -61.57 10.48 -33.27
N GLN A 338 -61.41 11.66 -32.65
CA GLN A 338 -62.38 12.49 -31.92
C GLN A 338 -62.61 12.21 -30.43
N ILE A 339 -62.29 13.23 -29.61
CA ILE A 339 -62.68 13.35 -28.20
C ILE A 339 -63.76 14.44 -28.12
N LYS A 340 -65.00 14.09 -27.69
CA LYS A 340 -66.04 15.06 -27.35
C LYS A 340 -66.19 15.19 -25.83
N SER A 341 -65.61 16.28 -25.32
CA SER A 341 -65.72 16.84 -23.96
C SER A 341 -65.07 16.06 -22.80
N ALA A 342 -64.33 16.80 -21.97
CA ALA A 342 -63.83 16.40 -20.66
C ALA A 342 -64.22 17.50 -19.65
N SER A 343 -64.71 17.12 -18.48
CA SER A 343 -65.05 18.02 -17.36
C SER A 343 -64.98 17.21 -16.04
N PRO A 344 -64.69 17.82 -14.88
CA PRO A 344 -63.34 17.92 -14.35
C PRO A 344 -63.16 17.16 -13.03
N LEU A 345 -62.00 16.53 -12.84
CA LEU A 345 -61.52 16.06 -11.53
C LEU A 345 -60.23 16.81 -11.23
N GLY A 346 -60.28 17.75 -10.28
CA GLY A 346 -59.07 18.35 -9.70
C GLY A 346 -58.43 17.43 -8.65
N PRO A 347 -57.38 17.88 -7.94
CA PRO A 347 -56.24 18.65 -8.40
C PRO A 347 -55.06 17.69 -8.67
N LEU A 348 -54.82 17.32 -9.93
CA LEU A 348 -53.55 16.72 -10.34
C LEU A 348 -52.69 17.85 -10.90
N THR A 349 -51.80 18.37 -10.07
CA THR A 349 -50.74 19.28 -10.48
C THR A 349 -49.81 18.57 -11.48
N ALA A 350 -49.79 19.11 -12.70
CA ALA A 350 -48.84 18.90 -13.79
C ALA A 350 -48.87 17.53 -14.52
N LEU A 351 -49.76 17.44 -15.52
CA LEU A 351 -49.52 16.59 -16.70
C LEU A 351 -48.74 17.42 -17.73
N SER A 352 -47.42 17.28 -17.76
CA SER A 352 -46.58 17.95 -18.77
C SER A 352 -46.70 17.23 -20.12
N LEU A 353 -47.49 17.81 -21.02
CA LEU A 353 -47.54 17.52 -22.45
C LEU A 353 -46.22 17.96 -23.12
N LEU A 354 -45.36 17.01 -23.50
CA LEU A 354 -44.24 17.27 -24.39
C LEU A 354 -44.73 17.35 -25.85
N LEU A 355 -45.18 18.53 -26.27
CA LEU A 355 -45.31 18.90 -27.68
C LEU A 355 -43.93 19.30 -28.21
N ARG A 356 -43.31 18.49 -29.08
CA ARG A 356 -42.16 18.94 -29.89
C ARG A 356 -42.67 19.62 -31.16
N PRO A 357 -42.16 20.80 -31.57
CA PRO A 357 -42.45 21.37 -32.88
C PRO A 357 -41.60 20.68 -33.96
N PRO A 358 -42.06 20.60 -35.22
CA PRO A 358 -41.29 20.02 -36.31
C PRO A 358 -40.22 21.01 -36.80
N THR A 359 -38.97 20.56 -36.86
CA THR A 359 -37.89 21.18 -37.65
C THR A 359 -38.12 20.90 -39.14
N ARG A 360 -37.89 21.91 -39.99
CA ARG A 360 -37.88 21.81 -41.45
C ARG A 360 -36.79 20.89 -41.97
#